data_AF-A0A2M7QBW1-F1
#
_entry.id   AF-A0A2M7QBW1-F1
#
_cell.length_a   1.000
_cell.length_b   1.000
_cell.length_c   1.000
_cell.angle_alpha   90.00
_cell.angle_beta   90.00
_cell.angle_gamma   90.00
#
_symmetry.space_group_name_H-M   'P 1'
#
loop_
_entity.id
_entity.type
_entity.pdbx_description
1 polymer ?
#
loop_
_entity_poly.entity_id
_entity_poly.type
_entity_poly.pdbx_seq_one_letter_code
_entity_poly.pdbx_strand_id
1 'polypeptide(L)' 'MGGDGIGPEVIDETLKLLQSTSIDFDFVQAEIGFGAYEKCGIPLPEETVEKCRKSDAVLFGAITTPPNIKG' A
#
# COMPACT_ATOMS: atom_id res chain seq x y z
N MET A 1 -0.65 -2.30 -1.62
CA MET A 1 0.16 -1.31 -0.87
C MET A 1 0.40 -1.85 0.53
N GLY A 2 1.64 -2.23 0.84
CA GLY A 2 2.01 -2.88 2.10
C GLY A 2 1.82 -2.00 3.34
N GLY A 3 2.18 -0.73 3.24
CA GLY A 3 2.19 0.19 4.39
C GLY A 3 3.32 -0.15 5.37
N ASP A 4 3.05 0.00 6.66
CA ASP A 4 4.02 -0.14 7.76
C ASP A 4 3.69 -1.31 8.70
N GLY A 5 4.62 -1.61 9.60
CA GLY A 5 4.45 -2.63 10.64
C GLY A 5 4.20 -4.01 10.02
N ILE A 6 3.11 -4.66 10.42
CA ILE A 6 2.71 -5.97 9.87
C ILE A 6 2.05 -5.87 8.48
N GLY A 7 1.79 -4.66 7.99
CA GLY A 7 1.07 -4.44 6.74
C GLY A 7 1.69 -5.16 5.54
N PRO A 8 3.01 -5.02 5.27
CA PRO A 8 3.67 -5.72 4.17
C PRO A 8 3.51 -7.24 4.25
N GLU A 9 3.70 -7.85 5.43
CA GLU A 9 3.59 -9.29 5.63
C GLU A 9 2.17 -9.81 5.31
N VAL A 10 1.14 -9.13 5.83
CA VAL A 10 -0.26 -9.51 5.58
C VAL A 10 -0.64 -9.32 4.11
N ILE A 11 -0.13 -8.27 3.46
CA ILE A 11 -0.39 -8.01 2.05
C ILE A 11 0.27 -9.06 1.18
N ASP A 12 1.52 -9.46 1.45
CA ASP A 12 2.21 -10.48 0.69
C ASP A 12 1.50 -11.85 0.76
N GLU A 13 1.01 -12.25 1.94
CA GLU A 13 0.20 -13.48 2.06
C GLU A 13 -1.15 -13.36 1.33
N THR A 14 -1.76 -12.18 1.36
CA THR A 14 -3.01 -11.93 0.62
C THR A 14 -2.78 -12.03 -0.89
N LEU A 15 -1.66 -11.50 -1.41
CA LEU A 15 -1.31 -11.60 -2.83
C LEU A 15 -1.15 -13.07 -3.26
N LYS A 16 -0.50 -13.91 -2.44
CA LYS A 16 -0.40 -15.36 -2.71
C LYS A 16 -1.77 -16.02 -2.80
N LEU A 17 -2.69 -15.68 -1.89
CA LEU A 17 -4.05 -16.20 -1.93
C LEU A 17 -4.80 -15.75 -3.19
N LEU A 18 -4.70 -14.49 -3.57
CA LEU A 18 -5.36 -13.96 -4.77
C LEU A 18 -4.82 -14.62 -6.05
N GLN A 19 -3.50 -14.80 -6.13
CA GLN A 19 -2.84 -15.49 -7.24
C GLN A 19 -3.19 -16.98 -7.33
N SER A 20 -3.67 -17.59 -6.26
CA SER A 20 -4.13 -18.99 -6.27
C SER A 20 -5.54 -19.16 -6.87
N THR A 21 -6.27 -18.06 -7.08
CA THR A 21 -7.61 -18.09 -7.68
C THR A 21 -7.52 -18.18 -9.21
N SER A 22 -8.65 -18.44 -9.86
CA SER A 22 -8.75 -18.46 -11.33
C SER A 22 -8.98 -17.08 -11.96
N ILE A 23 -8.95 -16.01 -11.15
CA ILE A 23 -9.17 -14.63 -11.61
C ILE A 23 -7.81 -14.05 -12.01
N ASP A 24 -7.76 -13.40 -13.17
CA ASP A 24 -6.58 -12.67 -13.61
C ASP A 24 -6.54 -11.28 -12.94
N PHE A 25 -5.46 -11.00 -12.22
CA PHE A 25 -5.28 -9.76 -11.49
C PHE A 25 -4.00 -9.07 -11.97
N ASP A 26 -4.12 -7.79 -12.34
CA ASP A 26 -2.98 -6.91 -12.53
C ASP A 26 -2.68 -6.16 -11.23
N PHE A 27 -1.56 -6.49 -10.60
CA PHE A 27 -1.16 -5.92 -9.32
C PHE A 27 -0.21 -4.73 -9.51
N VAL A 28 -0.70 -3.53 -9.18
CA VAL A 28 0.12 -2.31 -9.17
C VAL A 28 0.61 -2.01 -7.75
N GLN A 29 1.93 -1.99 -7.57
CA GLN A 29 2.54 -1.63 -6.28
C GLN A 29 2.65 -0.11 -6.11
N ALA A 30 2.37 0.35 -4.89
CA ALA A 30 2.48 1.75 -4.50
C ALA A 30 2.89 1.89 -3.03
N GLU A 31 3.62 2.97 -2.73
CA GLU A 31 4.18 3.29 -1.41
C GLU A 31 3.18 4.11 -0.59
N ILE A 32 3.09 3.83 0.70
CA ILE A 32 2.20 4.55 1.62
C ILE A 32 2.69 4.37 3.06
N GLY A 33 2.37 5.33 3.93
CA GLY A 33 2.63 5.24 5.36
C GLY A 33 3.91 5.95 5.80
N PHE A 34 4.36 5.62 7.01
CA PHE A 34 5.53 6.22 7.64
C PHE A 34 6.81 5.91 6.86
N GLY A 35 6.99 4.69 6.34
CA GLY A 35 8.13 4.37 5.48
C GLY A 35 8.17 5.21 4.20
N ALA A 36 7.00 5.55 3.63
CA ALA A 36 6.93 6.48 2.50
C ALA A 36 7.33 7.90 2.92
N TYR A 37 6.85 8.36 4.08
CA TYR A 37 7.26 9.63 4.67
C TYR A 37 8.77 9.71 4.91
N GLU A 38 9.41 8.65 5.43
CA GLU A 38 10.86 8.62 5.62
C GLU A 38 11.64 8.74 4.30
N LYS A 39 11.11 8.18 3.21
CA LYS A 39 11.75 8.20 1.88
C LYS A 39 11.56 9.54 1.14
N CYS A 40 10.36 10.12 1.19
CA CYS A 40 10.00 11.25 0.32
C CYS A 40 9.39 12.46 1.05
N GLY A 41 9.28 12.42 2.38
CA GLY A 41 8.74 13.50 3.21
C GLY A 41 7.21 13.61 3.20
N ILE A 42 6.51 12.71 2.49
CA ILE A 42 5.05 12.70 2.36
C ILE A 42 4.54 11.27 2.59
N PRO A 43 3.57 11.05 3.50
CA PRO A 43 3.10 9.71 3.83
C PRO A 43 2.20 9.09 2.75
N LEU A 44 1.58 9.94 1.92
CA LEU A 44 0.78 9.56 0.76
C LEU A 44 1.29 10.32 -0.48
N PRO A 45 2.25 9.75 -1.23
CA PRO A 45 2.74 10.36 -2.46
C PRO A 45 1.63 10.51 -3.50
N GLU A 46 1.64 11.59 -4.29
CA GLU A 46 0.65 11.81 -5.36
C GLU A 46 0.67 10.67 -6.38
N GLU A 47 1.84 10.08 -6.66
CA GLU A 47 1.95 8.90 -7.53
C GLU A 47 1.11 7.72 -7.03
N THR A 48 1.06 7.51 -5.71
CA THR A 48 0.21 6.48 -5.10
C THR A 48 -1.26 6.80 -5.29
N VAL A 49 -1.66 8.06 -5.15
CA VAL A 49 -3.03 8.53 -5.41
C VAL A 49 -3.42 8.31 -6.87
N GLU A 50 -2.52 8.64 -7.81
CA GLU A 50 -2.75 8.40 -9.23
C GLU A 50 -2.91 6.92 -9.57
N LYS A 51 -2.06 6.05 -8.99
CA LYS A 51 -2.19 4.60 -9.15
C LYS A 51 -3.54 4.12 -8.63
N CYS A 52 -3.94 4.55 -7.43
CA CYS A 52 -5.25 4.20 -6.86
C CYS A 52 -6.42 4.64 -7.76
N ARG A 53 -6.35 5.84 -8.34
CA ARG A 53 -7.39 6.35 -9.25
C ARG A 53 -7.49 5.59 -10.57
N LYS A 54 -6.40 4.95 -11.00
CA LYS A 54 -6.33 4.15 -12.24
C LYS A 54 -6.67 2.67 -12.02
N SER A 55 -6.76 2.23 -10.77
CA SER A 55 -7.07 0.84 -10.40
C SER A 55 -8.55 0.65 -10.10
N ASP A 56 -9.08 -0.55 -10.40
CA ASP A 56 -10.46 -0.92 -10.09
C ASP A 56 -10.70 -1.10 -8.59
N ALA A 57 -9.66 -1.49 -7.86
CA ALA A 57 -9.69 -1.69 -6.41
C ALA A 57 -8.34 -1.41 -5.77
N VAL A 58 -8.36 -1.15 -4.46
CA VAL A 58 -7.16 -0.87 -3.67
C VAL A 58 -7.05 -1.88 -2.54
N LEU A 59 -5.96 -2.66 -2.55
CA LEU A 59 -5.57 -3.51 -1.44
C LEU A 59 -4.53 -2.78 -0.57
N PHE A 60 -4.95 -2.41 0.63
CA PHE A 60 -4.20 -1.55 1.56
C PHE A 60 -3.93 -2.28 2.88
N GLY A 61 -2.65 -2.31 3.27
CA GLY A 61 -2.20 -2.84 4.56
C GLY A 61 -2.35 -1.84 5.70
N ALA A 62 -1.66 -2.08 6.82
CA ALA A 62 -1.66 -1.15 7.95
C ALA A 62 -0.66 -0.01 7.72
N ILE A 63 -0.89 1.17 8.32
CA ILE A 63 0.12 2.23 8.39
C ILE A 63 0.33 2.66 9.84
N THR A 64 1.52 3.15 10.14
CA THR A 64 1.84 3.78 11.42
C THR A 64 1.41 5.24 11.37
N THR A 65 0.70 5.71 12.40
CA THR A 65 0.39 7.14 12.58
C THR A 65 1.28 7.69 13.70
N PRO A 66 2.38 8.38 13.37
CA PRO A 66 3.24 8.98 14.39
C PRO A 66 2.54 10.19 15.04
N PRO A 67 2.66 10.39 16.36
CA PRO A 67 1.91 11.43 17.07
C PRO A 67 2.24 12.86 16.62
N ASN A 68 3.38 13.08 15.96
CA ASN A 68 3.90 14.40 15.57
C ASN A 68 3.99 14.61 14.05
N ILE A 69 3.43 13.70 13.24
CA ILE A 69 3.42 13.83 11.78
C ILE A 69 1.97 14.03 11.34
N LYS A 70 1.72 15.14 10.65
CA LYS A 70 0.41 15.40 10.03
C LYS A 70 0.35 14.63 8.71
N GLY A 71 -0.74 13.87 8.55
CA GLY A 71 -1.11 13.22 7.29
C GLY A 71 -1.56 14.21 6.23
#